data_AF-A0A8T2ZG29-F1
#
_entry.id   AF-A0A8T2ZG29-F1
#
_cell.length_a   1.000
_cell.length_b   1.000
_cell.length_c   1.000
_cell.angle_alpha   90.00
_cell.angle_beta   90.00
_cell.angle_gamma   90.00
#
_symmetry.space_group_name_H-M   'P 1'
#
loop_
_entity.id
_entity.type
_entity.pdbx_description
1 polymer ?
#
loop_
_entity_poly.entity_id
_entity_poly.type
_entity_poly.pdbx_seq_one_letter_code
_entity_poly.pdbx_strand_id
1 'polypeptide(L)'
;MAVWLAKSRTITHHLKRKVGFMGIFHQDLWTSSSCKQPGPLSSVFIPGFHEHQYSSTPRLFPFNSSISTRFSLHRFKSTKAASQLEHLYSTDDDDDDNSQDLDFPGGKVACISEMRFLPESAGKRIPCYRVLDDNGEIIVGSDYEQLCEEIAVKMYTNMVSLQMMDTMFYEAQRQGRISFYMTSTGEEAINIASAAALSADDIILPQYREPGILLWRGFTIEEFASQCFGNKDDCGKGRQMPMHYGSKKHNFVTISSPIATQLSQAVGVAYSLKMDKKDACVVTYTGDGGTSEGDFHAALNFAAVTEAPVVFICRNNGWAISTNISEQFRSAILITYLLTLSFLFSSTRSPYVATY
;
A
#
# COMPACT_ATOMS: atom_id res chain seq x y z
N MET A 1 -7.58 -17.06 1.90
CA MET A 1 -7.41 -18.46 1.47
C MET A 1 -7.28 -19.34 2.71
N ALA A 2 -7.92 -20.51 2.68
CA ALA A 2 -7.91 -21.50 3.75
C ALA A 2 -6.49 -22.01 4.06
N VAL A 3 -6.29 -22.31 5.33
CA VAL A 3 -5.05 -22.69 6.00
C VAL A 3 -4.43 -23.96 5.41
N TRP A 4 -3.15 -23.90 5.03
CA TRP A 4 -2.29 -25.08 4.91
C TRP A 4 -1.01 -24.82 5.70
N LEU A 5 -1.04 -25.21 6.98
CA LEU A 5 0.11 -25.17 7.89
C LEU A 5 1.01 -26.38 7.62
N ALA A 6 2.05 -26.19 6.81
CA ALA A 6 3.20 -27.08 6.85
C ALA A 6 4.07 -26.69 8.06
N LYS A 7 4.06 -27.54 9.09
CA LYS A 7 4.87 -27.43 10.31
C LYS A 7 6.37 -27.40 9.96
N SER A 8 7.01 -26.23 10.07
CA SER A 8 8.47 -26.15 10.13
C SER A 8 8.95 -26.21 11.58
N ARG A 9 9.55 -27.34 11.96
CA ARG A 9 10.01 -27.70 13.31
C ARG A 9 11.39 -27.13 13.67
N THR A 10 11.86 -26.09 12.99
CA THR A 10 13.30 -25.75 12.99
C THR A 10 13.68 -24.60 13.94
N ILE A 11 12.71 -23.86 14.50
CA ILE A 11 12.99 -22.72 15.40
C ILE A 11 13.23 -23.17 16.87
N THR A 12 12.69 -24.31 17.28
CA THR A 12 12.87 -24.85 18.65
C THR A 12 14.28 -25.37 18.95
N HIS A 13 15.12 -25.57 17.93
CA HIS A 13 16.49 -26.08 18.13
C HIS A 13 17.52 -24.97 18.42
N HIS A 14 17.23 -23.73 18.04
CA HIS A 14 18.16 -22.61 18.24
C HIS A 14 18.03 -21.92 19.61
N LEU A 15 16.83 -21.91 20.18
CA LEU A 15 16.54 -21.34 21.51
C LEU A 15 16.99 -22.23 22.68
N LYS A 16 17.06 -23.56 22.49
CA LYS A 16 17.53 -24.50 23.51
C LYS A 16 19.05 -24.52 23.73
N ARG A 17 19.83 -23.85 22.87
CA ARG A 17 21.30 -23.85 22.97
C ARG A 17 21.86 -22.67 23.79
N LYS A 18 21.02 -21.71 24.19
CA LYS A 18 21.42 -20.49 24.92
C LYS A 18 20.87 -20.36 26.34
N VAL A 19 20.06 -21.31 26.82
CA VAL A 19 19.57 -21.30 28.20
C VAL A 19 20.14 -22.51 28.92
N GLY A 20 21.05 -22.23 29.86
CA GLY A 20 21.69 -23.21 30.72
C GLY A 20 20.67 -23.99 31.54
N PHE A 21 21.00 -25.26 31.68
CA PHE A 21 20.34 -26.31 32.44
C PHE A 21 20.15 -25.93 33.92
N MET A 22 18.91 -25.88 34.41
CA MET A 22 18.60 -26.15 35.82
C MET A 22 17.12 -26.51 36.02
N GLY A 23 16.89 -27.69 36.62
CA GLY A 23 15.69 -27.94 37.44
C GLY A 23 14.54 -28.71 36.80
N ILE A 24 14.66 -30.04 36.81
CA ILE A 24 13.54 -31.00 36.69
C ILE A 24 12.76 -31.01 38.01
N PHE A 25 11.42 -30.92 37.96
CA PHE A 25 10.54 -31.68 38.85
C PHE A 25 9.20 -31.99 38.15
N HIS A 26 8.91 -33.29 38.08
CA HIS A 26 7.64 -33.91 37.72
C HIS A 26 6.58 -33.68 38.81
N GLN A 27 5.30 -33.50 38.46
CA GLN A 27 4.28 -34.56 38.58
C GLN A 27 2.89 -34.06 38.13
N ASP A 28 2.20 -34.95 37.41
CA ASP A 28 0.83 -34.85 36.91
C ASP A 28 -0.23 -34.86 38.03
N LEU A 29 -1.51 -34.80 37.57
CA LEU A 29 -2.72 -35.41 38.14
C LEU A 29 -3.64 -34.50 39.01
N TRP A 30 -4.73 -33.96 38.42
CA TRP A 30 -6.12 -34.41 38.67
C TRP A 30 -7.20 -33.65 37.87
N THR A 31 -8.28 -34.40 37.67
CA THR A 31 -9.48 -34.20 36.85
C THR A 31 -10.54 -33.25 37.43
N SER A 32 -11.28 -32.61 36.51
CA SER A 32 -12.69 -32.18 36.55
C SER A 32 -13.46 -32.13 37.88
N SER A 33 -14.20 -31.03 38.13
CA SER A 33 -15.67 -31.01 38.06
C SER A 33 -16.33 -29.73 38.61
N SER A 34 -17.49 -29.43 38.00
CA SER A 34 -18.69 -28.79 38.55
C SER A 34 -18.77 -27.27 38.81
N CYS A 35 -19.50 -26.68 37.86
CA CYS A 35 -20.47 -25.60 37.98
C CYS A 35 -21.23 -25.56 39.33
N LYS A 36 -21.31 -24.37 39.95
CA LYS A 36 -22.42 -23.90 40.80
C LYS A 36 -22.30 -22.38 41.05
N GLN A 37 -23.33 -21.65 40.64
CA GLN A 37 -23.77 -20.33 41.15
C GLN A 37 -25.08 -20.60 41.91
N PRO A 38 -25.46 -19.85 42.97
CA PRO A 38 -26.05 -18.51 42.78
C PRO A 38 -25.95 -17.48 43.94
N GLY A 39 -26.13 -16.18 43.61
CA GLY A 39 -27.01 -15.27 44.37
C GLY A 39 -26.39 -14.11 45.20
N PRO A 40 -27.12 -13.00 45.44
CA PRO A 40 -26.60 -11.61 45.40
C PRO A 40 -26.79 -10.77 46.70
N LEU A 41 -26.49 -9.45 46.59
CA LEU A 41 -26.68 -8.30 47.53
C LEU A 41 -25.45 -8.01 48.43
N SER A 42 -24.97 -6.78 48.69
CA SER A 42 -25.57 -5.43 48.68
C SER A 42 -24.47 -4.34 48.75
N SER A 43 -24.89 -3.11 48.44
CA SER A 43 -24.19 -1.82 48.49
C SER A 43 -23.74 -1.35 49.88
N VAL A 44 -22.58 -0.68 49.98
CA VAL A 44 -22.29 0.31 51.04
C VAL A 44 -21.46 1.49 50.49
N PHE A 45 -21.85 2.67 50.94
CA PHE A 45 -21.43 4.04 50.61
C PHE A 45 -20.04 4.46 51.15
N ILE A 46 -19.53 5.54 50.53
CA ILE A 46 -18.29 6.31 50.82
C ILE A 46 -18.49 7.32 51.97
N PRO A 47 -17.43 7.66 52.73
CA PRO A 47 -16.94 9.05 52.84
C PRO A 47 -15.40 9.08 52.65
N GLY A 48 -14.67 10.07 52.12
CA GLY A 48 -14.82 11.51 51.97
C GLY A 48 -13.55 12.20 52.53
N PHE A 49 -12.80 12.92 51.67
CA PHE A 49 -11.63 13.82 51.93
C PHE A 49 -10.28 13.16 52.31
N HIS A 50 -9.09 13.58 51.85
CA HIS A 50 -8.54 14.91 51.54
C HIS A 50 -7.42 14.86 50.46
N GLU A 51 -7.20 16.01 49.81
CA GLU A 51 -6.17 16.33 48.81
C GLU A 51 -4.72 16.04 49.24
N HIS A 52 -3.91 15.52 48.30
CA HIS A 52 -2.51 15.92 48.17
C HIS A 52 -2.13 16.01 46.69
N GLN A 53 -1.77 17.22 46.28
CA GLN A 53 -1.22 17.56 44.98
C GLN A 53 0.11 16.84 44.75
N TYR A 54 0.20 16.07 43.66
CA TYR A 54 1.48 15.77 43.00
C TYR A 54 1.37 16.20 41.54
N SER A 55 1.99 17.33 41.24
CA SER A 55 2.26 17.81 39.89
C SER A 55 3.31 16.91 39.24
N SER A 56 2.90 16.12 38.25
CA SER A 56 3.83 15.46 37.33
C SER A 56 3.49 15.86 35.91
N THR A 57 4.08 16.97 35.48
CA THR A 57 4.20 17.37 34.08
C THR A 57 4.91 16.28 33.27
N PRO A 58 4.34 15.75 32.17
CA PRO A 58 5.13 14.99 31.23
C PRO A 58 6.02 15.97 30.44
N ARG A 59 7.33 15.73 30.47
CA ARG A 59 8.32 16.51 29.72
C ARG A 59 8.06 16.34 28.22
N LEU A 60 7.50 17.37 27.60
CA LEU A 60 7.55 17.59 26.16
C LEU A 60 9.02 17.77 25.76
N PHE A 61 9.55 16.84 24.97
CA PHE A 61 10.78 17.07 24.22
C PHE A 61 10.44 18.01 23.06
N PRO A 62 11.04 19.21 22.96
CA PRO A 62 10.86 20.05 21.80
C PRO A 62 11.71 19.46 20.67
N PHE A 63 11.06 18.88 19.66
CA PHE A 63 11.77 18.45 18.46
C PHE A 63 12.08 19.68 17.60
N ASN A 64 13.38 19.93 17.46
CA ASN A 64 13.95 21.04 16.72
C ASN A 64 13.71 20.81 15.21
N SER A 65 13.11 21.80 14.55
CA SER A 65 12.68 21.76 13.15
C SER A 65 13.82 21.98 12.15
N SER A 66 14.95 21.26 12.28
CA SER A 66 16.13 21.50 11.42
C SER A 66 16.85 20.26 10.91
N ILE A 67 16.14 19.13 10.70
CA ILE A 67 16.68 18.06 9.85
C ILE A 67 16.24 18.36 8.42
N SER A 68 16.99 19.27 7.81
CA SER A 68 16.97 19.51 6.37
C SER A 68 17.16 18.17 5.66
N THR A 69 16.11 17.75 4.95
CA THR A 69 16.02 16.58 4.10
C THR A 69 17.17 16.54 3.09
N ARG A 70 18.24 15.81 3.41
CA ARG A 70 19.31 15.43 2.46
C ARG A 70 18.89 14.24 1.55
N PHE A 71 17.60 14.07 1.31
CA PHE A 71 17.06 13.06 0.40
C PHE A 71 16.75 13.60 -1.02
N SER A 72 17.16 14.84 -1.34
CA SER A 72 16.79 15.49 -2.60
C SER A 72 17.76 15.27 -3.77
N LEU A 73 18.69 14.32 -3.69
CA LEU A 73 19.70 14.11 -4.74
C LEU A 73 19.63 12.70 -5.28
N HIS A 74 18.56 12.40 -6.02
CA HIS A 74 18.45 11.56 -7.23
C HIS A 74 16.98 11.17 -7.41
N ARG A 75 16.17 12.14 -7.82
CA ARG A 75 14.75 11.94 -8.09
C ARG A 75 14.61 11.13 -9.39
N PHE A 76 14.46 9.81 -9.23
CA PHE A 76 14.13 8.79 -10.23
C PHE A 76 15.05 8.67 -11.46
N LYS A 77 15.84 7.59 -11.53
CA LYS A 77 16.31 7.06 -12.81
C LYS A 77 15.14 6.37 -13.50
N SER A 78 14.59 7.02 -14.52
CA SER A 78 13.64 6.39 -15.45
C SER A 78 14.34 5.22 -16.15
N THR A 79 13.96 3.97 -15.84
CA THR A 79 14.21 2.87 -16.78
C THR A 79 13.30 3.14 -17.98
N LYS A 80 13.88 3.39 -19.15
CA LYS A 80 13.08 3.41 -20.38
C LYS A 80 12.49 2.01 -20.54
N ALA A 81 11.21 1.83 -20.22
CA ALA A 81 10.51 0.56 -20.47
C ALA A 81 10.62 0.12 -21.95
N ALA A 82 10.85 1.09 -22.86
CA ALA A 82 11.12 0.86 -24.26
C ALA A 82 12.34 -0.07 -24.53
N SER A 83 13.44 0.06 -23.78
CA SER A 83 14.67 -0.68 -24.11
C SER A 83 14.64 -2.15 -23.69
N GLN A 84 13.75 -2.54 -22.77
CA GLN A 84 13.64 -3.93 -22.30
C GLN A 84 12.73 -4.79 -23.19
N LEU A 85 11.92 -4.18 -24.04
CA LEU A 85 10.98 -4.87 -24.93
C LEU A 85 11.43 -4.91 -26.40
N GLU A 86 12.28 -3.98 -26.85
CA GLU A 86 12.94 -4.09 -28.16
C GLU A 86 13.72 -5.41 -28.30
N HIS A 87 14.27 -5.92 -27.20
CA HIS A 87 14.98 -7.20 -27.15
C HIS A 87 14.09 -8.45 -27.29
N LEU A 88 12.76 -8.29 -27.18
CA LEU A 88 11.78 -9.37 -27.39
C LEU A 88 11.24 -9.42 -28.83
N TYR A 89 11.54 -8.39 -29.64
CA TYR A 89 11.16 -8.29 -31.05
C TYR A 89 12.35 -8.41 -32.01
N SER A 90 13.58 -8.59 -31.51
CA SER A 90 14.70 -9.03 -32.34
C SER A 90 14.55 -10.54 -32.60
N THR A 91 13.71 -10.90 -33.56
CA THR A 91 13.87 -12.18 -34.25
C THR A 91 15.19 -12.13 -35.01
N ASP A 92 16.10 -13.04 -34.68
CA ASP A 92 17.37 -13.30 -35.35
C ASP A 92 17.17 -13.85 -36.78
N ASP A 93 16.42 -13.14 -37.62
CA ASP A 93 16.34 -13.40 -39.06
C ASP A 93 17.08 -12.26 -39.77
N ASP A 94 18.41 -12.39 -39.80
CA ASP A 94 19.24 -11.78 -40.84
C ASP A 94 18.78 -12.34 -42.20
N ASP A 95 18.62 -11.46 -43.19
CA ASP A 95 18.29 -11.71 -44.61
C ASP A 95 16.81 -11.66 -45.04
N ASP A 96 16.17 -10.47 -45.03
CA ASP A 96 15.35 -10.04 -46.19
C ASP A 96 15.14 -8.52 -46.22
N ASP A 97 15.77 -7.83 -47.17
CA ASP A 97 15.77 -6.37 -47.38
C ASP A 97 14.46 -5.87 -48.05
N ASN A 98 13.31 -6.44 -47.65
CA ASN A 98 12.03 -6.27 -48.35
C ASN A 98 10.81 -6.06 -47.43
N SER A 99 10.99 -5.66 -46.16
CA SER A 99 9.85 -5.23 -45.35
C SER A 99 9.33 -3.87 -45.88
N GLN A 100 8.25 -3.90 -46.65
CA GLN A 100 7.52 -2.69 -47.04
C GLN A 100 6.83 -2.10 -45.81
N ASP A 101 7.57 -1.35 -45.02
CA ASP A 101 7.04 -0.66 -43.85
C ASP A 101 6.12 0.48 -44.32
N LEU A 102 4.85 0.44 -43.92
CA LEU A 102 3.91 1.50 -44.19
C LEU A 102 3.96 2.54 -43.07
N ASP A 103 4.04 3.81 -43.47
CA ASP A 103 4.04 4.93 -42.53
C ASP A 103 2.61 5.43 -42.30
N PHE A 104 2.04 5.08 -41.15
CA PHE A 104 0.73 5.56 -40.73
C PHE A 104 0.87 6.71 -39.72
N PRO A 105 -0.15 7.57 -39.54
CA PRO A 105 -0.12 8.68 -38.58
C PRO A 105 0.13 8.28 -37.10
N GLY A 106 0.09 6.98 -36.77
CA GLY A 106 0.39 6.43 -35.44
C GLY A 106 1.74 5.68 -35.34
N GLY A 107 2.55 5.68 -36.40
CA GLY A 107 3.84 5.00 -36.46
C GLY A 107 4.01 4.11 -37.69
N LYS A 108 5.25 3.64 -37.88
CA LYS A 108 5.58 2.67 -38.93
C LYS A 108 5.04 1.29 -38.57
N VAL A 109 4.36 0.65 -39.51
CA VAL A 109 3.81 -0.69 -39.36
C VAL A 109 4.44 -1.59 -40.41
N ALA A 110 5.15 -2.62 -39.97
CA ALA A 110 5.69 -3.64 -40.85
C ALA A 110 4.54 -4.46 -41.45
N CYS A 111 4.52 -4.60 -42.77
CA CYS A 111 3.54 -5.43 -43.46
C CYS A 111 3.93 -6.91 -43.39
N ILE A 112 3.00 -7.76 -42.96
CA ILE A 112 3.14 -9.21 -43.02
C ILE A 112 2.23 -9.77 -44.12
N SER A 113 2.76 -10.69 -44.92
CA SER A 113 2.04 -11.30 -46.05
C SER A 113 1.07 -12.41 -45.64
N GLU A 114 1.19 -12.91 -44.41
CA GLU A 114 0.35 -13.96 -43.84
C GLU A 114 -0.46 -13.43 -42.66
N MET A 115 -1.74 -13.79 -42.61
CA MET A 115 -2.59 -13.46 -41.47
C MET A 115 -2.15 -14.27 -40.25
N ARG A 116 -1.57 -13.59 -39.26
CA ARG A 116 -1.15 -14.17 -37.98
C ARG A 116 -1.86 -13.44 -36.84
N PHE A 117 -2.58 -14.19 -36.02
CA PHE A 117 -3.09 -13.66 -34.75
C PHE A 117 -1.97 -13.73 -33.73
N LEU A 118 -1.73 -12.61 -33.02
CA LEU A 118 -0.82 -12.60 -31.89
C LEU A 118 -1.46 -13.44 -30.78
N PRO A 119 -0.84 -14.55 -30.34
CA PRO A 119 -1.37 -15.30 -29.22
C PRO A 119 -1.38 -14.40 -27.98
N GLU A 120 -2.32 -14.65 -27.06
CA GLU A 120 -2.24 -14.08 -25.71
C GLU A 120 -0.84 -14.39 -25.19
N SER A 121 -0.07 -13.35 -24.86
CA SER A 121 1.37 -13.50 -24.63
C SER A 121 1.61 -14.55 -23.55
N ALA A 122 1.99 -15.77 -23.96
CA ALA A 122 2.51 -16.81 -23.08
C ALA A 122 3.93 -16.45 -22.57
N GLY A 123 4.34 -15.19 -22.75
CA GLY A 123 5.60 -14.64 -22.33
C GLY A 123 5.75 -14.69 -20.81
N LYS A 124 6.98 -14.94 -20.38
CA LYS A 124 7.39 -14.96 -18.96
C LYS A 124 6.70 -13.83 -18.19
N ARG A 125 6.04 -14.17 -17.08
CA ARG A 125 5.50 -13.21 -16.13
C ARG A 125 6.58 -12.20 -15.77
N ILE A 126 6.20 -10.92 -15.70
CA ILE A 126 7.13 -9.86 -15.27
C ILE A 126 7.63 -10.23 -13.87
N PRO A 127 8.95 -10.30 -13.66
CA PRO A 127 9.50 -10.68 -12.37
C PRO A 127 9.15 -9.64 -11.31
N CYS A 128 8.86 -10.11 -10.10
CA CYS A 128 8.66 -9.26 -8.94
C CYS A 128 10.01 -8.72 -8.45
N TYR A 129 10.12 -7.40 -8.28
CA TYR A 129 11.28 -6.79 -7.65
C TYR A 129 11.27 -7.10 -6.15
N ARG A 130 12.38 -7.63 -5.63
CA ARG A 130 12.50 -8.03 -4.23
C ARG A 130 13.93 -7.77 -3.73
N VAL A 131 14.04 -7.15 -2.56
CA VAL A 131 15.33 -6.83 -1.90
C VAL A 131 15.63 -7.81 -0.77
N LEU A 132 14.62 -8.11 0.06
CA LEU A 132 14.75 -8.99 1.22
C LEU A 132 14.12 -10.35 0.94
N ASP A 133 14.73 -11.41 1.44
CA ASP A 133 14.14 -12.74 1.49
C ASP A 133 13.13 -12.90 2.65
N ASP A 134 12.55 -14.08 2.78
CA ASP A 134 11.53 -14.37 3.80
C ASP A 134 12.08 -14.36 5.24
N ASN A 135 13.40 -14.38 5.41
CA ASN A 135 14.08 -14.28 6.70
C ASN A 135 14.51 -12.83 7.01
N GLY A 136 14.31 -11.90 6.08
CA GLY A 136 14.76 -10.51 6.19
C GLY A 136 16.22 -10.30 5.77
N GLU A 137 16.84 -11.28 5.11
CA GLU A 137 18.21 -11.18 4.61
C GLU A 137 18.25 -10.56 3.21
N ILE A 138 19.31 -9.82 2.90
CA ILE A 138 19.48 -9.14 1.61
C ILE A 138 19.76 -10.17 0.52
N ILE A 139 18.99 -10.11 -0.57
CA ILE A 139 19.18 -10.98 -1.73
C ILE A 139 20.42 -10.51 -2.52
N VAL A 140 21.32 -11.45 -2.79
CA VAL A 140 22.55 -11.19 -3.56
C VAL A 140 22.22 -10.66 -4.96
N GLY A 141 22.82 -9.54 -5.34
CA GLY A 141 22.61 -8.90 -6.65
C GLY A 141 21.35 -8.04 -6.74
N SER A 142 20.64 -7.81 -5.63
CA SER A 142 19.56 -6.81 -5.58
C SER A 142 20.14 -5.39 -5.62
N ASP A 143 19.48 -4.52 -6.38
CA ASP A 143 19.74 -3.07 -6.39
C ASP A 143 18.86 -2.42 -5.32
N TYR A 144 19.45 -1.77 -4.32
CA TYR A 144 18.73 -1.11 -3.23
C TYR A 144 19.53 0.07 -2.67
N GLU A 145 18.81 1.01 -2.06
CA GLU A 145 19.41 2.08 -1.27
C GLU A 145 19.30 1.77 0.22
N GLN A 146 20.42 1.85 0.94
CA GLN A 146 20.44 1.58 2.38
C GLN A 146 19.71 2.71 3.13
N LEU A 147 18.65 2.34 3.84
CA LEU A 147 17.94 3.25 4.74
C LEU A 147 18.72 3.43 6.04
N CYS A 148 18.62 4.61 6.65
CA CYS A 148 19.13 4.81 8.00
C CYS A 148 18.25 4.07 9.01
N GLU A 149 18.87 3.62 10.10
CA GLU A 149 18.21 2.84 11.15
C GLU A 149 17.00 3.58 11.73
N GLU A 150 17.11 4.89 11.93
CA GLU A 150 16.04 5.74 12.47
C GLU A 150 14.77 5.68 11.61
N ILE A 151 14.92 5.75 10.28
CA ILE A 151 13.79 5.65 9.35
C ILE A 151 13.22 4.24 9.37
N ALA A 152 14.07 3.21 9.33
CA ALA A 152 13.63 1.82 9.35
C ALA A 152 12.84 1.48 10.63
N VAL A 153 13.33 1.90 11.80
CA VAL A 153 12.65 1.74 13.09
C VAL A 153 11.34 2.52 13.12
N LYS A 154 11.31 3.74 12.58
CA LYS A 154 10.07 4.52 12.46
C LYS A 154 9.05 3.81 11.57
N MET A 155 9.47 3.26 10.43
CA MET A 155 8.58 2.52 9.52
C MET A 155 7.99 1.30 10.23
N TYR A 156 8.83 0.49 10.87
CA TYR A 156 8.40 -0.67 11.65
C TYR A 156 7.41 -0.30 12.77
N THR A 157 7.71 0.75 13.54
CA THR A 157 6.85 1.24 14.61
C THR A 157 5.47 1.67 14.08
N ASN A 158 5.42 2.34 12.91
CA ASN A 158 4.15 2.74 12.29
C ASN A 158 3.36 1.54 11.75
N MET A 159 4.03 0.51 11.19
CA MET A 159 3.36 -0.73 10.77
C MET A 159 2.69 -1.44 11.97
N VAL A 160 3.40 -1.56 13.09
CA VAL A 160 2.85 -2.14 14.32
C VAL A 160 1.71 -1.28 14.87
N SER A 161 1.87 0.04 14.87
CA SER A 161 0.84 0.98 15.34
C SER A 161 -0.44 0.88 14.49
N LEU A 162 -0.31 0.74 13.18
CA LEU A 162 -1.43 0.52 12.26
C LEU A 162 -2.17 -0.79 12.58
N GLN A 163 -1.42 -1.88 12.78
CA GLN A 163 -2.00 -3.18 13.12
C GLN A 163 -2.73 -3.15 14.49
N MET A 164 -2.18 -2.46 15.48
CA MET A 164 -2.82 -2.27 16.78
C MET A 164 -4.09 -1.42 16.66
N MET A 165 -4.03 -0.32 15.91
CA MET A 165 -5.18 0.54 15.62
C MET A 165 -6.31 -0.26 14.96
N ASP A 166 -5.97 -1.08 13.96
CA ASP A 166 -6.92 -1.94 13.27
C ASP A 166 -7.59 -2.95 14.20
N THR A 167 -6.81 -3.59 15.08
CA THR A 167 -7.35 -4.54 16.06
C THR A 167 -8.37 -3.84 16.97
N MET A 168 -8.04 -2.64 17.47
CA MET A 168 -8.89 -1.91 18.41
C MET A 168 -10.20 -1.43 17.76
N PHE A 169 -10.13 -0.82 16.57
CA PHE A 169 -11.32 -0.32 15.90
C PHE A 169 -12.17 -1.45 15.29
N TYR A 170 -11.55 -2.54 14.84
CA TYR A 170 -12.30 -3.72 14.42
C TYR A 170 -13.15 -4.26 15.58
N GLU A 171 -12.58 -4.40 16.78
CA GLU A 171 -13.35 -4.81 17.96
C GLU A 171 -14.42 -3.79 18.37
N ALA A 172 -14.13 -2.49 18.28
CA ALA A 172 -15.13 -1.45 18.50
C ALA A 172 -16.33 -1.58 17.53
N GLN A 173 -16.05 -1.94 16.28
CA GLN A 173 -17.06 -2.18 15.27
C GLN A 173 -17.87 -3.46 15.58
N ARG A 174 -17.23 -4.54 16.04
CA ARG A 174 -17.92 -5.77 16.49
C ARG A 174 -18.82 -5.54 17.70
N GLN A 175 -18.49 -4.58 18.56
CA GLN A 175 -19.32 -4.15 19.67
C GLN A 175 -20.42 -3.14 19.28
N GLY A 176 -20.50 -2.74 18.00
CA GLY A 176 -21.47 -1.76 17.51
C GLY A 176 -21.20 -0.31 17.96
N ARG A 177 -19.98 -0.01 18.45
CA ARG A 177 -19.58 1.35 18.85
C ARG A 177 -19.34 2.26 17.65
N ILE A 178 -18.84 1.68 16.56
CA ILE A 178 -18.72 2.32 15.25
C ILE A 178 -19.45 1.45 14.22
N SER A 179 -19.99 2.07 13.17
CA SER A 179 -20.88 1.39 12.22
C SER A 179 -20.13 0.48 11.24
N PHE A 180 -18.91 0.84 10.87
CA PHE A 180 -18.13 0.17 9.84
C PHE A 180 -16.63 0.28 10.14
N TYR A 181 -15.85 -0.71 9.72
CA TYR A 181 -14.38 -0.68 9.80
C TYR A 181 -13.78 -1.72 8.85
N MET A 182 -12.64 -1.40 8.26
CA MET A 182 -11.85 -2.30 7.41
C MET A 182 -10.42 -2.29 7.88
N THR A 183 -9.81 -3.46 8.02
CA THR A 183 -8.41 -3.57 8.40
C THR A 183 -7.49 -3.47 7.17
N SER A 184 -6.23 -3.12 7.39
CA SER A 184 -5.16 -3.09 6.39
C SER A 184 -4.14 -4.22 6.64
N THR A 185 -4.60 -5.31 7.26
CA THR A 185 -3.76 -6.45 7.64
C THR A 185 -3.07 -7.07 6.42
N GLY A 186 -1.74 -7.15 6.45
CA GLY A 186 -0.92 -7.62 5.33
C GLY A 186 -0.58 -6.54 4.30
N GLU A 187 -1.10 -5.33 4.46
CA GLU A 187 -0.86 -4.18 3.58
C GLU A 187 -0.21 -2.99 4.32
N GLU A 188 0.31 -3.23 5.54
CA GLU A 188 0.95 -2.21 6.37
C GLU A 188 2.23 -1.68 5.71
N ALA A 189 3.02 -2.57 5.11
CA ALA A 189 4.28 -2.21 4.48
C ALA A 189 4.07 -1.30 3.26
N ILE A 190 3.13 -1.62 2.37
CA ILE A 190 2.85 -0.80 1.19
C ILE A 190 2.32 0.59 1.58
N ASN A 191 1.55 0.68 2.66
CA ASN A 191 1.08 1.93 3.23
C ASN A 191 2.24 2.81 3.70
N ILE A 192 3.05 2.29 4.64
CA ILE A 192 4.09 3.07 5.31
C ILE A 192 5.27 3.34 4.37
N ALA A 193 5.69 2.36 3.58
CA ALA A 193 6.84 2.49 2.70
C ALA A 193 6.58 3.42 1.52
N SER A 194 5.40 3.34 0.90
CA SER A 194 5.07 4.30 -0.16
C SER A 194 4.99 5.73 0.38
N ALA A 195 4.43 5.93 1.58
CA ALA A 195 4.39 7.26 2.20
C ALA A 195 5.79 7.78 2.60
N ALA A 196 6.69 6.89 3.03
CA ALA A 196 8.07 7.24 3.41
C ALA A 196 8.93 7.69 2.22
N ALA A 197 8.62 7.20 1.02
CA ALA A 197 9.31 7.58 -0.22
C ALA A 197 8.85 8.94 -0.77
N LEU A 198 7.80 9.55 -0.20
CA LEU A 198 7.18 10.77 -0.71
C LEU A 198 7.56 12.00 0.12
N SER A 199 7.55 13.16 -0.55
CA SER A 199 7.58 14.46 0.11
C SER A 199 6.25 14.74 0.81
N ALA A 200 6.26 15.66 1.78
CA ALA A 200 5.03 16.18 2.39
C ALA A 200 4.16 16.95 1.38
N ASP A 201 4.78 17.50 0.33
CA ASP A 201 4.10 18.27 -0.71
C ASP A 201 3.37 17.39 -1.75
N ASP A 202 3.70 16.09 -1.81
CA ASP A 202 3.06 15.16 -2.74
C ASP A 202 1.61 14.89 -2.31
N ILE A 203 0.70 14.87 -3.29
CA ILE A 203 -0.74 14.74 -3.05
C ILE A 203 -1.16 13.28 -3.15
N ILE A 204 -1.95 12.81 -2.19
CA ILE A 204 -2.42 11.43 -2.12
C ILE A 204 -3.91 11.36 -2.45
N LEU A 205 -4.26 10.52 -3.43
CA LEU A 205 -5.62 10.11 -3.74
C LEU A 205 -5.80 8.62 -3.38
N PRO A 206 -6.23 8.32 -2.15
CA PRO A 206 -6.37 6.95 -1.64
C PRO A 206 -7.60 6.23 -2.20
N GLN A 207 -7.67 4.91 -1.98
CA GLN A 207 -8.87 4.12 -2.22
C GLN A 207 -9.67 3.94 -0.93
N TYR A 208 -9.14 3.18 0.05
CA TYR A 208 -9.72 3.01 1.39
C TYR A 208 -8.86 2.13 2.34
N ARG A 209 -7.84 1.41 1.84
CA ARG A 209 -6.89 0.63 2.67
C ARG A 209 -5.58 1.38 2.89
N GLU A 210 -5.62 2.71 2.82
CA GLU A 210 -4.46 3.57 2.95
C GLU A 210 -4.34 4.36 4.28
N PRO A 211 -4.87 3.92 5.45
CA PRO A 211 -4.75 4.71 6.68
C PRO A 211 -3.31 4.85 7.18
N GLY A 212 -2.40 3.93 6.82
CA GLY A 212 -1.00 4.02 7.23
C GLY A 212 -0.27 5.23 6.62
N ILE A 213 -0.71 5.71 5.45
CA ILE A 213 -0.13 6.93 4.85
C ILE A 213 -0.40 8.14 5.75
N LEU A 214 -1.63 8.28 6.23
CA LEU A 214 -2.01 9.33 7.16
C LEU A 214 -1.24 9.20 8.49
N LEU A 215 -1.12 7.98 9.00
CA LEU A 215 -0.35 7.70 10.22
C LEU A 215 1.12 8.15 10.07
N TRP A 216 1.77 7.80 8.95
CA TRP A 216 3.13 8.23 8.65
C TRP A 216 3.28 9.75 8.54
N ARG A 217 2.28 10.43 7.96
CA ARG A 217 2.22 11.89 7.82
C ARG A 217 1.82 12.63 9.11
N GLY A 218 1.60 11.91 10.21
CA GLY A 218 1.33 12.51 11.52
C GLY A 218 -0.14 12.76 11.83
N PHE A 219 -1.05 12.10 11.13
CA PHE A 219 -2.46 12.04 11.52
C PHE A 219 -2.58 11.21 12.80
N THR A 220 -3.23 11.78 13.80
CA THR A 220 -3.30 11.23 15.15
C THR A 220 -4.36 10.13 15.25
N ILE A 221 -4.16 9.21 16.20
CA ILE A 221 -5.15 8.17 16.52
C ILE A 221 -6.49 8.79 16.96
N GLU A 222 -6.46 9.96 17.60
CA GLU A 222 -7.65 10.72 17.97
C GLU A 222 -8.41 11.24 16.74
N GLU A 223 -7.71 11.74 15.71
CA GLU A 223 -8.34 12.15 14.46
C GLU A 223 -8.94 10.94 13.72
N PHE A 224 -8.27 9.78 13.70
CA PHE A 224 -8.83 8.53 13.17
C PHE A 224 -10.11 8.14 13.92
N ALA A 225 -10.06 8.12 15.25
CA ALA A 225 -11.23 7.82 16.09
C ALA A 225 -12.36 8.80 15.81
N SER A 226 -12.07 10.10 15.76
CA SER A 226 -13.08 11.13 15.56
C SER A 226 -13.85 10.94 14.26
N GLN A 227 -13.17 10.61 13.17
CA GLN A 227 -13.80 10.27 11.89
C GLN A 227 -14.65 8.99 11.99
N CYS A 228 -14.14 7.91 12.60
CA CYS A 228 -14.89 6.67 12.75
C CYS A 228 -16.14 6.80 13.64
N PHE A 229 -16.10 7.65 14.67
CA PHE A 229 -17.24 7.92 15.53
C PHE A 229 -18.18 9.00 14.96
N GLY A 230 -17.74 9.76 13.96
CA GLY A 230 -18.47 10.92 13.42
C GLY A 230 -18.76 11.97 14.48
N ASN A 231 -17.83 12.16 15.43
CA ASN A 231 -18.03 13.06 16.57
C ASN A 231 -17.82 14.54 16.17
N LYS A 232 -17.95 15.45 17.14
CA LYS A 232 -17.79 16.90 16.93
C LYS A 232 -16.39 17.33 16.45
N ASP A 233 -15.38 16.50 16.69
CA ASP A 233 -13.98 16.77 16.40
C ASP A 233 -13.58 16.22 15.02
N ASP A 234 -14.48 15.51 14.33
CA ASP A 234 -14.31 15.10 12.94
C ASP A 234 -14.36 16.31 11.98
N CYS A 235 -13.25 16.53 11.27
CA CYS A 235 -13.17 17.52 10.20
C CYS A 235 -14.19 17.25 9.07
N GLY A 236 -14.55 15.99 8.84
CA GLY A 236 -15.59 15.53 7.91
C GLY A 236 -17.02 15.76 8.40
N LYS A 237 -17.20 16.24 9.64
CA LYS A 237 -18.48 16.57 10.29
C LYS A 237 -19.44 15.38 10.38
N GLY A 238 -18.94 14.16 10.48
CA GLY A 238 -19.73 12.93 10.60
C GLY A 238 -20.58 12.60 9.37
N ARG A 239 -20.24 13.16 8.20
CA ARG A 239 -21.05 13.03 6.97
C ARG A 239 -20.76 11.77 6.17
N GLN A 240 -19.56 11.23 6.35
CA GLN A 240 -19.07 10.08 5.60
C GLN A 240 -19.09 8.83 6.47
N MET A 241 -19.09 7.67 5.81
CA MET A 241 -18.90 6.39 6.48
C MET A 241 -17.54 6.36 7.21
N PRO A 242 -17.40 5.63 8.35
CA PRO A 242 -16.08 5.35 8.90
C PRO A 242 -15.11 4.79 7.86
N MET A 243 -13.81 5.04 8.02
CA MET A 243 -12.74 4.75 7.03
C MET A 243 -12.66 5.70 5.83
N HIS A 244 -13.57 6.68 5.70
CA HIS A 244 -13.47 7.72 4.69
C HIS A 244 -12.65 8.91 5.19
N TYR A 245 -11.39 8.66 5.53
CA TYR A 245 -10.49 9.69 6.02
C TYR A 245 -10.16 10.73 4.93
N GLY A 246 -9.83 11.94 5.37
CA GLY A 246 -9.39 13.03 4.53
C GLY A 246 -8.68 14.09 5.36
N SER A 247 -7.57 14.63 4.85
CA SER A 247 -6.86 15.68 5.56
C SER A 247 -6.11 16.60 4.59
N LYS A 248 -6.58 17.84 4.50
CA LYS A 248 -5.90 18.90 3.74
C LYS A 248 -4.50 19.17 4.28
N LYS A 249 -4.30 19.12 5.60
CA LYS A 249 -3.00 19.34 6.25
C LYS A 249 -1.95 18.33 5.80
N HIS A 250 -2.37 17.08 5.57
CA HIS A 250 -1.48 15.99 5.19
C HIS A 250 -1.50 15.70 3.68
N ASN A 251 -2.02 16.63 2.85
CA ASN A 251 -2.17 16.47 1.41
C ASN A 251 -2.82 15.12 1.03
N PHE A 252 -3.85 14.72 1.78
CA PHE A 252 -4.56 13.46 1.63
C PHE A 252 -6.02 13.74 1.29
N VAL A 253 -6.39 13.51 0.04
CA VAL A 253 -7.73 13.77 -0.48
C VAL A 253 -8.73 12.84 0.20
N THR A 254 -9.91 13.37 0.53
CA THR A 254 -10.95 12.61 1.21
C THR A 254 -11.40 11.42 0.36
N ILE A 255 -11.39 10.24 0.99
CA ILE A 255 -11.87 8.99 0.39
C ILE A 255 -13.36 9.07 0.03
N SER A 256 -13.73 8.40 -1.06
CA SER A 256 -15.11 8.12 -1.45
C SER A 256 -15.32 6.63 -1.74
N SER A 257 -16.52 6.09 -1.47
CA SER A 257 -16.81 4.67 -1.73
C SER A 257 -16.72 4.22 -3.21
N PRO A 258 -17.11 5.04 -4.21
CA PRO A 258 -17.04 4.62 -5.61
C PRO A 258 -15.60 4.28 -6.02
N ILE A 259 -15.41 3.04 -6.43
CA ILE A 259 -14.10 2.48 -6.78
C ILE A 259 -13.56 3.16 -8.04
N ALA A 260 -12.23 3.31 -8.11
CA ALA A 260 -11.47 3.83 -9.24
C ALA A 260 -11.69 5.31 -9.61
N THR A 261 -12.75 5.96 -9.14
CA THR A 261 -13.05 7.37 -9.46
C THR A 261 -11.90 8.34 -9.13
N GLN A 262 -11.14 8.04 -8.08
CA GLN A 262 -9.98 8.83 -7.67
C GLN A 262 -8.83 8.78 -8.69
N LEU A 263 -8.76 7.76 -9.56
CA LEU A 263 -7.64 7.56 -10.47
C LEU A 263 -7.58 8.65 -11.55
N SER A 264 -8.70 8.91 -12.22
CA SER A 264 -8.79 9.96 -13.25
C SER A 264 -8.67 11.35 -12.63
N GLN A 265 -9.22 11.53 -11.42
CA GLN A 265 -9.05 12.75 -10.62
C GLN A 265 -7.56 12.99 -10.29
N ALA A 266 -6.82 11.94 -9.92
CA ALA A 266 -5.40 12.04 -9.60
C ALA A 266 -4.58 12.53 -10.79
N VAL A 267 -4.90 12.07 -12.00
CA VAL A 267 -4.28 12.56 -13.24
C VAL A 267 -4.55 14.03 -13.45
N GLY A 268 -5.79 14.50 -13.24
CA GLY A 268 -6.14 15.91 -13.33
C GLY A 268 -5.35 16.78 -12.33
N VAL A 269 -5.25 16.32 -11.07
CA VAL A 269 -4.43 16.98 -10.05
C VAL A 269 -2.96 17.01 -10.45
N ALA A 270 -2.41 15.90 -10.93
CA ALA A 270 -1.02 15.80 -11.36
C ALA A 270 -0.73 16.73 -12.53
N TYR A 271 -1.64 16.77 -13.50
CA TYR A 271 -1.54 17.67 -14.64
C TYR A 271 -1.55 19.15 -14.20
N SER A 272 -2.35 19.50 -13.18
CA SER A 272 -2.31 20.86 -12.59
C SER A 272 -0.95 21.18 -11.96
N LEU A 273 -0.32 20.23 -11.24
CA LEU A 273 1.02 20.43 -10.67
C LEU A 273 2.07 20.67 -11.76
N LYS A 274 1.96 19.95 -12.88
CA LYS A 274 2.81 20.15 -14.06
C LYS A 274 2.63 21.53 -14.68
N MET A 275 1.38 21.99 -14.86
CA MET A 275 1.08 23.32 -15.40
C MET A 275 1.62 24.44 -14.48
N ASP A 276 1.51 24.24 -13.17
CA ASP A 276 2.05 25.15 -12.15
C ASP A 276 3.57 25.05 -11.98
N LYS A 277 4.24 24.11 -12.67
CA LYS A 277 5.67 23.81 -12.52
C LYS A 277 6.09 23.53 -11.07
N LYS A 278 5.22 22.86 -10.31
CA LYS A 278 5.51 22.43 -8.94
C LYS A 278 6.39 21.19 -8.94
N ASP A 279 7.34 21.15 -8.02
CA ASP A 279 8.25 20.02 -7.83
C ASP A 279 7.62 18.95 -6.91
N ALA A 280 6.41 18.51 -7.26
CA ALA A 280 5.61 17.53 -6.52
C ALA A 280 4.89 16.59 -7.49
N CYS A 281 4.56 15.39 -7.01
CA CYS A 281 3.77 14.41 -7.76
C CYS A 281 2.44 14.11 -7.07
N VAL A 282 1.60 13.34 -7.77
CA VAL A 282 0.39 12.76 -7.20
C VAL A 282 0.55 11.25 -7.12
N VAL A 283 0.14 10.67 -6.00
CA VAL A 283 0.11 9.21 -5.85
C VAL A 283 -1.33 8.77 -5.64
N THR A 284 -1.73 7.76 -6.40
CA THR A 284 -3.07 7.20 -6.31
C THR A 284 -3.03 5.70 -6.15
N TYR A 285 -3.97 5.16 -5.38
CA TYR A 285 -4.01 3.75 -5.00
C TYR A 285 -5.24 3.06 -5.60
N THR A 286 -5.11 1.79 -5.96
CA THR A 286 -6.24 0.92 -6.32
C THR A 286 -5.92 -0.53 -5.99
N GLY A 287 -6.94 -1.33 -5.67
CA GLY A 287 -6.81 -2.79 -5.65
C GLY A 287 -6.90 -3.41 -7.05
N ASP A 288 -6.59 -4.70 -7.16
CA ASP A 288 -6.81 -5.52 -8.37
C ASP A 288 -8.27 -5.51 -8.83
N GLY A 289 -9.22 -5.42 -7.90
CA GLY A 289 -10.63 -5.22 -8.22
C GLY A 289 -10.90 -3.93 -9.01
N GLY A 290 -10.31 -2.82 -8.55
CA GLY A 290 -10.56 -1.50 -9.11
C GLY A 290 -9.93 -1.29 -10.49
N THR A 291 -9.02 -2.16 -10.91
CA THR A 291 -8.41 -2.05 -12.24
C THR A 291 -9.35 -2.46 -13.37
N SER A 292 -10.45 -3.14 -13.04
CA SER A 292 -11.48 -3.52 -14.01
C SER A 292 -12.55 -2.45 -14.22
N GLU A 293 -12.49 -1.34 -13.46
CA GLU A 293 -13.37 -0.20 -13.67
C GLU A 293 -12.92 0.65 -14.86
N GLY A 294 -13.88 1.29 -15.56
CA GLY A 294 -13.58 2.12 -16.73
C GLY A 294 -12.67 3.31 -16.44
N ASP A 295 -12.75 3.86 -15.22
CA ASP A 295 -11.90 4.98 -14.78
C ASP A 295 -10.42 4.60 -14.71
N PHE A 296 -10.08 3.31 -14.49
CA PHE A 296 -8.69 2.85 -14.53
C PHE A 296 -8.11 3.03 -15.93
N HIS A 297 -8.82 2.59 -16.97
CA HIS A 297 -8.40 2.79 -18.35
C HIS A 297 -8.27 4.27 -18.71
N ALA A 298 -9.29 5.07 -18.36
CA ALA A 298 -9.29 6.51 -18.64
C ALA A 298 -8.09 7.20 -17.98
N ALA A 299 -7.82 6.90 -16.71
CA ALA A 299 -6.71 7.49 -15.96
C ALA A 299 -5.35 7.19 -16.62
N LEU A 300 -5.09 5.93 -16.96
CA LEU A 300 -3.81 5.53 -17.55
C LEU A 300 -3.58 6.19 -18.91
N ASN A 301 -4.60 6.21 -19.76
CA ASN A 301 -4.51 6.84 -21.08
C ASN A 301 -4.26 8.35 -20.96
N PHE A 302 -5.03 9.03 -20.11
CA PHE A 302 -4.84 10.47 -19.89
C PHE A 302 -3.47 10.77 -19.26
N ALA A 303 -3.00 9.96 -18.31
CA ALA A 303 -1.68 10.15 -17.70
C ALA A 303 -0.56 10.07 -18.74
N ALA A 304 -0.66 9.13 -19.68
CA ALA A 304 0.31 8.97 -20.76
C ALA A 304 0.27 10.14 -21.73
N VAL A 305 -0.90 10.45 -22.31
CA VAL A 305 -1.06 11.52 -23.30
C VAL A 305 -0.69 12.89 -22.73
N THR A 306 -0.99 13.12 -21.45
CA THR A 306 -0.69 14.39 -20.79
C THR A 306 0.66 14.41 -20.10
N GLU A 307 1.47 13.35 -20.16
CA GLU A 307 2.73 13.21 -19.42
C GLU A 307 2.61 13.70 -17.96
N ALA A 308 1.54 13.30 -17.27
CA ALA A 308 1.24 13.80 -15.93
C ALA A 308 2.18 13.18 -14.88
N PRO A 309 2.68 13.95 -13.89
CA PRO A 309 3.52 13.45 -12.80
C PRO A 309 2.69 12.68 -11.76
N VAL A 310 2.14 11.53 -12.16
CA VAL A 310 1.31 10.66 -11.34
C VAL A 310 1.96 9.29 -11.16
N VAL A 311 1.86 8.75 -9.95
CA VAL A 311 2.25 7.38 -9.62
C VAL A 311 1.00 6.58 -9.30
N PHE A 312 0.75 5.53 -10.06
CA PHE A 312 -0.30 4.57 -9.77
C PHE A 312 0.29 3.43 -8.92
N ILE A 313 -0.31 3.17 -7.76
CA ILE A 313 0.05 2.05 -6.89
C ILE A 313 -1.11 1.07 -6.88
N CYS A 314 -0.90 -0.08 -7.52
CA CYS A 314 -1.92 -1.11 -7.60
C CYS A 314 -1.60 -2.24 -6.62
N ARG A 315 -2.47 -2.44 -5.64
CA ARG A 315 -2.35 -3.46 -4.60
C ARG A 315 -3.03 -4.73 -5.06
N ASN A 316 -2.24 -5.74 -5.42
CA ASN A 316 -2.77 -7.02 -5.85
C ASN A 316 -2.67 -8.03 -4.69
N ASN A 317 -3.74 -8.15 -3.91
CA ASN A 317 -3.84 -9.13 -2.84
C ASN A 317 -4.54 -10.43 -3.28
N GLY A 318 -4.91 -10.52 -4.56
CA GLY A 318 -5.53 -11.67 -5.21
C GLY A 318 -7.06 -11.76 -5.07
N TRP A 319 -7.70 -10.77 -4.44
CA TRP A 319 -9.13 -10.81 -4.15
C TRP A 319 -9.83 -9.44 -4.20
N ALA A 320 -10.97 -9.40 -4.90
CA ALA A 320 -11.95 -8.32 -4.81
C ALA A 320 -13.18 -8.81 -4.03
N ILE A 321 -13.20 -8.55 -2.72
CA ILE A 321 -14.22 -9.04 -1.77
C ILE A 321 -14.27 -10.58 -1.71
N SER A 322 -14.99 -11.22 -2.64
CA SER A 322 -15.12 -12.68 -2.78
C SER A 322 -14.62 -13.20 -4.13
N THR A 323 -14.37 -12.30 -5.08
CA THR A 323 -13.95 -12.64 -6.44
C THR A 323 -12.44 -12.86 -6.47
N ASN A 324 -12.01 -14.02 -6.96
CA ASN A 324 -10.60 -14.34 -7.09
C ASN A 324 -10.00 -13.66 -8.34
N ILE A 325 -8.70 -13.35 -8.31
CA ILE A 325 -8.00 -12.76 -9.45
C ILE A 325 -8.18 -13.50 -10.78
N SER A 326 -8.33 -14.83 -10.76
CA SER A 326 -8.59 -15.63 -11.97
C SER A 326 -9.93 -15.33 -12.65
N GLU A 327 -10.88 -14.79 -11.89
CA GLU A 327 -12.18 -14.31 -12.37
C GLU A 327 -12.16 -12.80 -12.67
N GLN A 328 -11.14 -12.08 -12.17
CA GLN A 328 -11.01 -10.64 -12.33
C GLN A 328 -10.40 -10.25 -13.69
N PHE A 329 -9.30 -10.90 -14.08
CA PHE A 329 -8.66 -10.68 -15.38
C PHE A 329 -7.89 -11.92 -15.85
N ARG A 330 -7.65 -12.01 -17.17
CA ARG A 330 -6.91 -13.13 -17.80
C ARG A 330 -5.47 -12.79 -18.16
N SER A 331 -5.12 -11.51 -18.23
CA SER A 331 -3.76 -11.04 -18.51
C SER A 331 -2.76 -11.56 -17.47
N ALA A 332 -1.54 -11.87 -17.92
CA ALA A 332 -0.50 -12.47 -17.08
C ALA A 332 -0.21 -11.67 -15.79
N ILE A 333 -0.18 -10.34 -15.87
CA ILE A 333 -0.08 -9.37 -14.74
C ILE A 333 -0.75 -8.05 -15.19
N LEU A 334 -1.27 -7.24 -14.26
CA LEU A 334 -1.76 -5.87 -14.50
C LEU A 334 -0.76 -4.99 -15.30
N ILE A 335 0.54 -5.19 -15.09
CA ILE A 335 1.62 -4.50 -15.81
C ILE A 335 1.59 -4.78 -17.32
N THR A 336 1.09 -5.94 -17.75
CA THR A 336 0.96 -6.25 -19.19
C THR A 336 -0.03 -5.31 -19.88
N TYR A 337 -1.14 -4.94 -19.21
CA TYR A 337 -2.10 -3.95 -19.73
C TYR A 337 -1.50 -2.53 -19.83
N LEU A 338 -0.59 -2.21 -18.89
CA LEU A 338 0.13 -0.94 -18.85
C LEU A 338 1.17 -0.80 -19.97
N LEU A 339 1.85 -1.89 -20.31
CA LEU A 339 2.81 -1.92 -21.42
C LEU A 339 2.11 -1.76 -22.78
N THR A 340 0.94 -2.36 -23.01
CA THR A 340 0.19 -2.20 -24.26
C THR A 340 -0.31 -0.77 -24.48
N LEU A 341 -0.79 -0.10 -23.43
CA LEU A 341 -1.21 1.31 -23.51
C LEU A 341 -0.01 2.24 -23.74
N SER A 342 1.15 1.93 -23.19
CA SER A 342 2.39 2.70 -23.41
C SER A 342 2.96 2.48 -24.83
N PHE A 343 2.76 1.31 -25.43
CA PHE A 343 3.25 0.97 -26.77
C PHE A 343 2.46 1.65 -27.90
N LEU A 344 1.17 1.96 -27.68
CA LEU A 344 0.35 2.71 -28.63
C LEU A 344 0.75 4.20 -28.75
N PHE A 345 1.55 4.71 -27.80
CA PHE A 345 1.97 6.11 -27.76
C PHE A 345 3.49 6.22 -27.55
N SER A 346 4.27 5.80 -28.55
CA SER A 346 5.72 6.02 -28.56
C SER A 346 6.04 7.44 -29.04
N SER A 347 6.31 8.33 -28.08
CA SER A 347 7.44 9.28 -28.08
C SER A 347 7.29 10.17 -26.85
N THR A 348 8.31 10.12 -25.98
CA THR A 348 8.52 10.93 -24.75
C THR A 348 7.70 10.59 -23.49
N ARG A 349 8.44 10.14 -22.46
CA ARG A 349 8.09 10.00 -21.02
C ARG A 349 6.79 9.27 -20.66
N SER A 350 6.92 7.95 -20.50
CA SER A 350 5.90 7.05 -19.94
C SER A 350 5.44 7.45 -18.53
N PRO A 351 4.15 7.31 -18.18
CA PRO A 351 3.68 7.39 -16.79
C PRO A 351 4.29 6.26 -15.95
N TYR A 352 4.54 6.52 -14.68
CA TYR A 352 5.18 5.58 -13.75
C TYR A 352 4.10 4.81 -12.96
N VAL A 353 4.09 3.48 -13.10
CA VAL A 353 3.25 2.61 -12.29
C VAL A 353 4.15 1.69 -11.49
N ALA A 354 4.06 1.78 -10.16
CA ALA A 354 4.75 0.89 -9.24
C ALA A 354 3.75 -0.14 -8.71
N THR A 355 3.93 -1.39 -9.10
CA THR A 355 3.23 -2.55 -8.51
C THR A 355 4.20 -3.26 -7.58
N TYR A 356 3.84 -3.39 -6.31
CA TYR A 356 4.56 -4.17 -5.31
C TYR A 356 3.77 -5.42 -4.96
#